data_AF-A0A8J2RJE4-F1
#
_entry.id   AF-A0A8J2RJE4-F1
#
_cell.length_a   1.000
_cell.length_b   1.000
_cell.length_c   1.000
_cell.angle_alpha   90.00
_cell.angle_beta   90.00
_cell.angle_gamma   90.00
#
_symmetry.space_group_name_H-M   'P 1'
#
loop_
_entity.id
_entity.type
_entity.pdbx_description
1 polymer ?
#
loop_
_entity_poly.entity_id
_entity_poly.type
_entity_poly.pdbx_seq_one_letter_code
_entity_poly.pdbx_strand_id
1 'polypeptide(L)'
;MCGIAVVNILLGCLAIIFQVMALFVSDDIHRYSQDLAFTGVWGGVFLILFGVLLKNHKIGAATIKFMAIFSAITGIILIGLYSWSINTYPLPVSECQDWDYYNPSTVLLSCNRVVVDSLLISCGILIVLTNTIIASKASALSFTSY
;
A
#
# COMPACT_ATOMS: atom_id res chain seq x y z
N MET A 1 -3.03 4.51 22.55
CA MET A 1 -3.78 3.42 21.87
C MET A 1 -4.51 3.88 20.61
N CYS A 2 -5.14 5.06 20.61
CA CYS A 2 -5.76 5.64 19.40
C CYS A 2 -4.78 5.86 18.22
N GLY A 3 -3.51 6.19 18.50
CA GLY A 3 -2.51 6.51 17.47
C GLY A 3 -2.26 5.40 16.44
N ILE A 4 -2.06 4.15 16.86
CA ILE A 4 -1.73 3.07 15.91
C ILE A 4 -2.92 2.67 15.04
N ALA A 5 -4.14 2.76 15.58
CA ALA A 5 -5.37 2.58 14.81
C ALA A 5 -5.55 3.68 13.76
N VAL A 6 -5.28 4.94 14.12
CA VAL A 6 -5.30 6.08 13.18
C VAL A 6 -4.23 5.92 12.10
N VAL A 7 -3.01 5.49 12.45
CA VAL A 7 -1.96 5.20 11.47
C VAL A 7 -2.43 4.12 10.48
N ASN A 8 -3.09 3.06 10.95
CA ASN A 8 -3.60 2.01 10.06
C ASN A 8 -4.69 2.54 9.10
N ILE A 9 -5.57 3.43 9.57
CA ILE A 9 -6.56 4.11 8.72
C ILE A 9 -5.85 4.96 7.66
N LEU A 10 -4.87 5.77 8.06
CA LEU A 10 -4.11 6.64 7.15
C LEU A 10 -3.37 5.82 6.09
N LEU A 11 -2.73 4.71 6.47
CA LEU A 11 -2.08 3.80 5.52
C LEU A 11 -3.09 3.20 4.53
N GLY A 12 -4.30 2.88 4.97
CA GLY A 12 -5.37 2.43 4.08
C GLY A 12 -5.79 3.51 3.08
N CYS A 13 -5.95 4.76 3.53
CA CYS A 13 -6.24 5.89 2.65
C CYS A 13 -5.12 6.14 1.63
N LEU A 14 -3.85 6.13 2.07
CA LEU A 14 -2.69 6.31 1.20
C LEU A 14 -2.60 5.21 0.15
N ALA A 15 -2.82 3.95 0.51
CA ALA A 15 -2.83 2.83 -0.42
C ALA A 15 -3.89 3.00 -1.53
N ILE A 16 -5.09 3.47 -1.17
CA ILE A 16 -6.15 3.79 -2.14
C ILE A 16 -5.72 4.93 -3.05
N ILE A 17 -5.24 6.04 -2.47
CA ILE A 17 -4.84 7.23 -3.23
C ILE A 17 -3.73 6.88 -4.21
N PHE A 18 -2.68 6.19 -3.76
CA PHE A 18 -1.56 5.84 -4.62
C PHE A 18 -1.98 4.86 -5.72
N GLN A 19 -2.85 3.89 -5.46
CA GLN A 19 -3.39 3.00 -6.49
C GLN A 19 -4.19 3.77 -7.55
N VAL A 20 -4.99 4.74 -7.13
CA VAL A 20 -5.75 5.60 -8.04
C VAL A 20 -4.79 6.46 -8.88
N MET A 21 -3.76 7.05 -8.25
CA MET A 21 -2.71 7.79 -8.98
C MET A 21 -1.99 6.89 -9.98
N ALA A 22 -1.74 5.63 -9.62
CA ALA A 22 -1.12 4.65 -10.48
C ALA A 22 -1.97 4.46 -11.76
N LEU A 23 -3.28 4.27 -11.60
CA LEU A 23 -4.23 4.15 -12.72
C LEU A 23 -4.30 5.39 -13.60
N PHE A 24 -4.14 6.59 -13.03
CA PHE A 24 -4.12 7.84 -13.81
C PHE A 24 -2.81 8.06 -14.56
N VAL A 25 -1.68 7.62 -13.99
CA VAL A 25 -0.36 7.78 -14.60
C VAL A 25 -0.10 6.67 -15.63
N SER A 26 -0.72 5.50 -15.48
CA SER A 26 -0.72 4.48 -16.52
C SER A 26 -1.82 4.80 -17.53
N ASP A 27 -1.53 5.65 -18.54
CA ASP A 27 -2.45 5.99 -19.64
C ASP A 27 -3.09 4.76 -20.35
N ASP A 28 -2.60 3.55 -20.09
CA ASP A 28 -3.16 2.29 -20.54
C ASP A 28 -3.26 1.26 -19.39
N ILE A 29 -4.49 0.98 -18.94
CA ILE A 29 -4.82 0.02 -17.86
C ILE A 29 -4.28 -1.38 -18.16
N HIS A 30 -4.07 -1.73 -19.44
CA HIS A 30 -3.60 -3.06 -19.83
C HIS A 30 -2.08 -3.20 -19.80
N ARG A 31 -1.33 -2.11 -19.64
CA ARG A 31 0.13 -2.13 -19.70
C ARG A 31 0.77 -2.67 -18.42
N TYR A 32 0.11 -2.49 -17.28
CA TYR A 32 0.58 -2.94 -15.96
C TYR A 32 -0.47 -3.82 -15.31
N SER A 33 -0.32 -5.14 -15.47
CA SER A 33 -1.24 -6.15 -14.92
C SER A 33 -1.37 -6.11 -13.40
N GLN A 34 -0.41 -5.48 -12.73
CA GLN A 34 -0.39 -5.28 -11.28
C GLN A 34 -1.53 -4.35 -10.81
N ASP A 35 -1.94 -3.39 -11.64
CA ASP A 35 -3.03 -2.48 -11.30
C ASP A 35 -4.41 -3.16 -11.35
N LEU A 36 -4.56 -4.20 -12.19
CA LEU A 36 -5.77 -5.01 -12.26
C LEU A 36 -6.02 -5.84 -10.99
N ALA A 37 -5.00 -6.05 -10.17
CA ALA A 37 -5.17 -6.73 -8.88
C ALA A 37 -5.86 -5.82 -7.84
N PHE A 38 -5.97 -4.51 -8.10
CA PHE A 38 -6.60 -3.49 -7.23
C PHE A 38 -6.18 -3.59 -5.75
N THR A 39 -4.97 -4.06 -5.47
CA THR A 39 -4.53 -4.42 -4.12
C THR A 39 -4.49 -3.21 -3.19
N GLY A 40 -4.13 -2.03 -3.71
CA GLY A 40 -4.21 -0.79 -2.93
C GLY A 40 -5.64 -0.40 -2.58
N VAL A 41 -6.63 -0.68 -3.44
CA VAL A 41 -8.05 -0.36 -3.16
C VAL A 41 -8.63 -1.31 -2.13
N TRP A 42 -8.69 -2.62 -2.42
CA TRP A 42 -9.34 -3.57 -1.52
C TRP A 42 -8.56 -3.72 -0.21
N GLY A 43 -7.22 -3.71 -0.29
CA GLY A 43 -6.35 -3.72 0.88
C GLY A 43 -6.49 -2.46 1.72
N GLY A 44 -6.60 -1.30 1.08
CA GLY A 44 -6.81 -0.02 1.77
C GLY A 44 -8.16 0.06 2.50
N VAL A 45 -9.24 -0.39 1.85
CA VAL A 45 -10.57 -0.49 2.49
C VAL A 45 -10.51 -1.41 3.72
N PHE A 46 -9.86 -2.56 3.59
CA PHE A 46 -9.67 -3.48 4.71
C PHE A 46 -8.92 -2.83 5.88
N LEU A 47 -7.82 -2.12 5.60
CA LEU A 47 -7.01 -1.43 6.62
C LEU A 47 -7.81 -0.34 7.36
N ILE A 48 -8.65 0.42 6.64
CA ILE A 48 -9.53 1.43 7.21
C ILE A 48 -10.54 0.77 8.16
N LEU A 49 -11.24 -0.27 7.69
CA LEU A 49 -12.21 -0.99 8.52
C LEU A 49 -11.56 -1.60 9.77
N PHE A 50 -10.38 -2.22 9.61
CA PHE A 50 -9.64 -2.77 10.74
C PHE A 50 -9.21 -1.69 11.72
N GLY A 51 -8.70 -0.56 11.25
CA GLY A 51 -8.33 0.58 12.08
C GLY A 51 -9.52 1.18 12.83
N VAL A 52 -10.69 1.27 12.21
CA VAL A 52 -11.93 1.72 12.86
C VAL A 52 -12.36 0.73 13.95
N LEU A 53 -12.28 -0.58 13.71
CA LEU A 53 -12.60 -1.61 14.70
C LEU A 53 -11.64 -1.59 15.89
N LEU A 54 -10.33 -1.39 15.63
CA LEU A 54 -9.31 -1.20 16.66
C LEU A 54 -9.58 0.05 17.50
N LYS A 55 -9.89 1.19 16.85
CA LYS A 55 -10.18 2.45 17.53
C LYS A 55 -11.42 2.34 18.43
N ASN A 56 -12.44 1.62 17.97
CA ASN A 56 -13.70 1.47 18.69
C ASN A 56 -13.69 0.31 19.68
N HIS A 57 -12.56 -0.39 19.86
CA HIS A 57 -12.41 -1.49 20.82
C HIS A 57 -13.44 -2.63 20.64
N LYS A 58 -13.90 -2.88 19.40
CA LYS A 58 -15.00 -3.80 19.10
C LYS A 58 -14.57 -5.27 18.87
N ILE A 59 -13.31 -5.61 19.12
CA ILE A 59 -12.73 -6.89 18.69
C ILE A 59 -11.79 -7.49 19.75
N GLY A 60 -11.82 -8.82 19.91
CA GLY A 60 -10.97 -9.55 20.85
C GLY A 60 -9.54 -9.78 20.34
N ALA A 61 -8.65 -10.21 21.24
CA ALA A 61 -7.21 -10.39 20.95
C ALA A 61 -6.92 -11.29 19.74
N ALA A 62 -7.63 -12.42 19.64
CA ALA A 62 -7.44 -13.38 18.56
C ALA A 62 -7.81 -12.78 17.20
N THR A 63 -8.93 -12.05 17.14
CA THR A 63 -9.38 -11.33 15.94
C THR A 63 -8.39 -10.24 15.55
N ILE A 64 -7.88 -9.46 16.51
CA ILE A 64 -6.84 -8.45 16.26
C ILE A 64 -5.61 -9.09 15.62
N LYS A 65 -5.11 -10.21 16.17
CA LYS A 65 -3.95 -10.92 15.59
C LYS A 65 -4.22 -11.37 14.17
N PHE A 66 -5.35 -12.02 13.92
CA PHE A 66 -5.69 -12.53 12.59
C PHE A 66 -5.78 -11.39 11.55
N MET A 67 -6.51 -10.32 11.88
CA MET A 67 -6.66 -9.17 10.98
C MET A 67 -5.34 -8.42 10.75
N ALA A 68 -4.48 -8.35 11.76
CA ALA A 68 -3.16 -7.76 11.63
C ALA A 68 -2.24 -8.61 10.74
N ILE A 69 -2.25 -9.93 10.88
CA ILE A 69 -1.50 -10.83 9.98
C ILE A 69 -1.99 -10.68 8.55
N PHE A 70 -3.30 -10.66 8.33
CA PHE A 70 -3.87 -10.46 7.00
C PHE A 70 -3.47 -9.10 6.40
N SER A 71 -3.52 -8.03 7.21
CA SER A 71 -3.05 -6.70 6.81
C SER A 71 -1.57 -6.70 6.42
N ALA A 72 -0.72 -7.41 7.16
CA ALA A 72 0.70 -7.54 6.83
C ALA A 72 0.90 -8.28 5.50
N ILE A 73 0.11 -9.33 5.23
CA ILE A 73 0.11 -10.03 3.93
C ILE A 73 -0.27 -9.07 2.80
N THR A 74 -1.29 -8.22 2.98
CA THR A 74 -1.63 -7.17 2.01
C THR A 74 -0.44 -6.25 1.72
N GLY A 75 0.29 -5.82 2.76
CA GLY A 75 1.50 -5.03 2.59
C GLY A 75 2.60 -5.75 1.79
N ILE A 76 2.80 -7.05 2.04
CA ILE A 76 3.75 -7.89 1.28
C ILE A 76 3.33 -7.99 -0.20
N ILE A 77 2.03 -8.19 -0.47
CA ILE A 77 1.51 -8.25 -1.85
C ILE A 77 1.76 -6.93 -2.57
N LEU A 78 1.51 -5.78 -1.92
CA LEU A 78 1.83 -4.47 -2.49
C LEU A 78 3.32 -4.36 -2.85
N ILE A 79 4.21 -4.70 -1.92
CA ILE A 79 5.66 -4.67 -2.18
C ILE A 79 6.00 -5.55 -3.40
N GLY A 80 5.50 -6.78 -3.44
CA GLY A 80 5.80 -7.72 -4.52
C GLY A 80 5.30 -7.24 -5.88
N LEU A 81 4.04 -6.82 -5.96
CA LEU A 81 3.44 -6.32 -7.19
C LEU A 81 4.17 -5.09 -7.73
N TYR A 82 4.40 -4.08 -6.89
CA TYR A 82 5.02 -2.84 -7.36
C TYR A 82 6.53 -2.94 -7.58
N SER A 83 7.22 -3.85 -6.88
CA SER A 83 8.61 -4.18 -7.22
C SER A 83 8.71 -4.88 -8.58
N TRP A 84 7.76 -5.76 -8.90
CA TRP A 84 7.67 -6.38 -10.22
C TRP A 84 7.38 -5.32 -11.29
N SER A 85 6.45 -4.40 -11.05
CA SER A 85 6.15 -3.32 -11.99
C SER A 85 7.40 -2.51 -12.37
N ILE A 86 8.21 -2.09 -11.38
CA ILE A 86 9.47 -1.37 -11.63
C ILE A 86 10.45 -2.19 -12.48
N ASN A 87 10.55 -3.50 -12.24
CA ASN A 87 11.44 -4.38 -13.02
C ASN A 87 10.95 -4.59 -14.47
N THR A 88 9.70 -4.26 -14.79
CA THR A 88 9.14 -4.37 -16.15
C THR A 88 9.23 -3.09 -16.97
N TYR A 89 9.82 -2.03 -16.43
CA TYR A 89 9.97 -0.79 -17.16
C TYR A 89 10.91 -0.94 -18.36
N PRO A 90 10.56 -0.37 -19.52
CA PRO A 90 11.33 -0.52 -20.75
C PRO A 90 12.65 0.25 -20.74
N LEU A 91 12.79 1.24 -19.85
CA LEU A 91 13.98 2.06 -19.69
C LEU A 91 14.44 2.04 -18.23
N PRO A 92 15.76 1.97 -17.96
CA PRO A 92 16.30 2.10 -16.62
C PRO A 92 15.90 3.45 -16.00
N VAL A 93 15.53 3.42 -14.72
CA VAL A 93 15.12 4.60 -13.93
C VAL A 93 16.18 5.71 -13.94
N SER A 94 17.46 5.35 -14.07
CA SER A 94 18.58 6.29 -14.14
C SER A 94 18.54 7.21 -15.35
N GLU A 95 17.82 6.84 -16.41
CA GLU A 95 17.75 7.59 -17.67
C GLU A 95 16.60 8.61 -17.68
N CYS A 96 15.81 8.66 -16.60
CA CYS A 96 14.71 9.62 -16.43
C CYS A 96 15.14 11.09 -16.34
N GLN A 97 16.42 11.38 -16.09
CA GLN A 97 16.95 12.76 -16.00
C GLN A 97 17.55 13.28 -17.32
N ASP A 98 17.92 12.42 -18.26
CA ASP A 98 18.80 12.80 -19.37
C ASP A 98 18.10 12.92 -20.75
N TRP A 99 16.81 12.55 -20.88
CA TRP A 99 16.13 12.45 -22.18
C TRP A 99 14.93 13.38 -22.38
N ASP A 100 15.23 14.66 -22.61
CA ASP A 100 14.23 15.69 -22.93
C ASP A 100 13.88 15.79 -24.44
N TYR A 101 14.49 15.00 -25.34
CA TYR A 101 14.53 15.40 -26.76
C TYR A 101 13.87 14.49 -27.82
N TYR A 102 13.56 13.20 -27.57
CA TYR A 102 13.13 12.31 -28.68
C TYR A 102 11.81 11.54 -28.50
N ASN A 103 11.24 11.40 -27.29
CA ASN A 103 9.91 10.79 -27.11
C ASN A 103 9.26 11.18 -25.77
N PRO A 104 8.79 12.44 -25.62
CA PRO A 104 8.48 13.01 -24.31
C PRO A 104 7.32 12.34 -23.57
N SER A 105 6.31 11.81 -24.28
CA SER A 105 5.10 11.28 -23.65
C SER A 105 5.34 9.93 -22.97
N THR A 106 6.00 8.98 -23.62
CA THR A 106 6.22 7.63 -23.07
C THR A 106 7.28 7.58 -21.97
N VAL A 107 8.29 8.45 -22.05
CA VAL A 107 9.36 8.56 -21.04
C VAL A 107 8.84 9.27 -19.78
N LEU A 108 8.16 10.41 -19.93
CA LEU A 108 7.55 11.13 -18.80
C LEU A 108 6.56 10.25 -18.02
N LEU A 109 5.79 9.43 -18.73
CA LEU A 109 4.85 8.48 -18.14
C LEU A 109 5.57 7.43 -17.27
N SER A 110 6.65 6.85 -17.80
CA SER A 110 7.44 5.83 -17.08
C SER A 110 8.10 6.40 -15.82
N CYS A 111 8.64 7.62 -15.90
CA CYS A 111 9.32 8.26 -14.78
C CYS A 111 8.34 8.70 -13.67
N ASN A 112 7.18 9.24 -14.03
CA ASN A 112 6.11 9.52 -13.06
C ASN A 112 5.58 8.23 -12.42
N ARG A 113 5.52 7.13 -13.19
CA ARG A 113 5.06 5.83 -12.70
C ARG A 113 6.02 5.22 -11.68
N VAL A 114 7.34 5.35 -11.87
CA VAL A 114 8.36 4.93 -10.88
C VAL A 114 8.09 5.53 -9.51
N VAL A 115 7.76 6.83 -9.45
CA VAL A 115 7.51 7.53 -8.19
C VAL A 115 6.29 6.95 -7.48
N VAL A 116 5.19 6.73 -8.21
CA VAL A 116 3.96 6.16 -7.66
C VAL A 116 4.18 4.72 -7.16
N ASP A 117 4.86 3.89 -7.94
CA ASP A 117 5.16 2.52 -7.54
C ASP A 117 6.08 2.47 -6.31
N SER A 118 7.06 3.39 -6.23
CA SER A 118 7.93 3.52 -5.06
C SER A 118 7.16 3.94 -3.80
N LEU A 119 6.16 4.83 -3.95
CA LEU A 119 5.25 5.21 -2.87
C LEU A 119 4.38 4.03 -2.42
N LEU A 120 3.91 3.19 -3.35
CA LEU A 120 3.13 1.98 -3.04
C LEU A 120 3.98 0.93 -2.32
N ILE A 121 5.23 0.73 -2.74
CA ILE A 121 6.19 -0.15 -2.03
C ILE A 121 6.42 0.38 -0.61
N SER A 122 6.69 1.68 -0.48
CA SER A 122 6.92 2.31 0.83
C SER A 122 5.69 2.19 1.74
N CYS A 123 4.49 2.38 1.18
CA CYS A 123 3.23 2.16 1.89
C CYS A 123 3.09 0.70 2.33
N GLY A 124 3.41 -0.26 1.46
CA GLY A 124 3.43 -1.69 1.78
C GLY A 124 4.35 -2.02 2.95
N ILE A 125 5.57 -1.46 2.98
CA ILE A 125 6.52 -1.64 4.09
C ILE A 125 5.94 -1.10 5.40
N LEU A 126 5.36 0.10 5.39
CA LEU A 126 4.75 0.69 6.58
C LEU A 126 3.54 -0.11 7.07
N ILE A 127 2.74 -0.68 6.16
CA ILE A 127 1.63 -1.58 6.47
C ILE A 127 2.15 -2.83 7.19
N VAL A 128 3.20 -3.48 6.68
CA VAL A 128 3.82 -4.65 7.31
C VAL A 128 4.28 -4.30 8.72
N LEU A 129 5.11 -3.26 8.87
CA LEU A 129 5.67 -2.87 10.17
C LEU A 129 4.58 -2.54 11.18
N THR A 130 3.60 -1.71 10.80
CA THR A 130 2.51 -1.29 11.68
C THR A 130 1.70 -2.49 12.14
N ASN A 131 1.37 -3.40 11.23
CA ASN A 131 0.52 -4.54 11.56
C ASN A 131 1.27 -5.64 12.30
N THR A 132 2.57 -5.82 12.09
CA THR A 132 3.40 -6.67 12.96
C THR A 132 3.41 -6.12 14.40
N ILE A 133 3.51 -4.80 14.58
CA ILE A 133 3.42 -4.18 15.91
C ILE A 133 2.03 -4.44 16.52
N ILE A 134 0.94 -4.24 15.77
CA ILE A 134 -0.43 -4.51 16.25
C ILE A 134 -0.58 -5.98 16.67
N ALA A 135 -0.11 -6.92 15.86
CA ALA A 135 -0.17 -8.35 16.15
C ALA A 135 0.60 -8.71 17.43
N SER A 136 1.81 -8.15 17.60
CA SER A 136 2.63 -8.37 18.79
C SER A 136 1.99 -7.83 20.08
N LYS A 137 1.20 -6.74 19.98
CA LYS A 137 0.55 -6.08 21.10
C LYS A 137 -0.94 -6.42 21.25
N ALA A 138 -1.44 -7.41 20.50
CA ALA A 138 -2.87 -7.70 20.42
C ALA A 138 -3.54 -7.97 21.77
N SER A 139 -2.87 -8.69 22.68
CA SER A 139 -3.42 -8.95 24.02
C SER A 139 -3.58 -7.66 24.83
N ALA A 140 -2.58 -6.76 24.80
CA ALA A 140 -2.68 -5.47 25.50
C ALA A 140 -3.76 -4.55 24.89
N LEU A 141 -3.97 -4.65 23.57
CA LEU A 141 -5.00 -3.89 22.85
C LEU A 141 -6.43 -4.40 23.14
N SER A 142 -6.60 -5.68 23.49
CA SER A 142 -7.90 -6.24 23.87
C SER A 142 -8.26 -6.09 25.34
N PHE A 143 -7.28 -5.87 26.23
CA PHE A 143 -7.57 -5.71 27.67
C PHE A 143 -8.00 -4.30 28.05
N THR A 144 -7.82 -3.32 27.17
CA THR A 144 -8.24 -1.92 27.39
C THR A 144 -9.68 -1.64 26.94
N SER A 145 -10.43 -2.68 26.58
CA SER A 145 -11.83 -2.60 26.14
C SER A 145 -12.85 -3.01 27.22
N TYR A 146 -12.40 -3.26 28.45
CA TYR A 146 -13.26 -3.55 29.61
C TYR A 146 -13.21 -2.39 30.61
#